data_AF-A0A377KK22-F1
#
_entry.id   AF-A0A377KK22-F1
#
_cell.length_a   1.000
_cell.length_b   1.000
_cell.length_c   1.000
_cell.angle_alpha   90.00
_cell.angle_beta   90.00
_cell.angle_gamma   90.00
#
_symmetry.space_group_name_H-M   'P 1'
#
loop_
_entity.id
_entity.type
_entity.pdbx_description
1 polymer ?
#
loop_
_entity_poly.entity_id
_entity_poly.type
_entity_poly.pdbx_seq_one_letter_code
_entity_poly.pdbx_strand_id
1 'polypeptide(L)'
;MLMDIATEELGHVEMLATMVARLLEDAPVEDQEEAMKKDPTIGAIISGMNPQQAIVAGLGPRPADSVGNPWSGSYIIASGNLLADFRANLNAESQGRLQVARIYEMIDDRGVKDLLSVLLARDSYHQNLWASAVKELEENEGSILVPSTFNREN
;
A
#
# COMPACT_ATOMS: atom_id res chain seq x y z
N MET A 1 -10.82 -0.50 -17.68
CA MET A 1 -10.60 0.24 -16.42
C MET A 1 -10.16 -0.70 -15.29
N LEU A 2 -11.04 -1.53 -14.71
CA LEU A 2 -10.67 -2.42 -13.58
C LEU A 2 -9.44 -3.30 -13.87
N MET A 3 -9.47 -4.05 -14.97
CA MET A 3 -8.37 -4.96 -15.32
C MET A 3 -7.08 -4.23 -15.67
N ASP A 4 -7.18 -3.00 -16.19
CA ASP A 4 -6.02 -2.19 -16.56
C ASP A 4 -5.31 -1.69 -15.30
N ILE A 5 -6.04 -1.08 -14.36
CA ILE A 5 -5.50 -0.67 -13.05
C ILE A 5 -4.97 -1.90 -12.30
N ALA A 6 -5.71 -3.00 -12.25
CA ALA A 6 -5.26 -4.21 -11.56
C ALA A 6 -3.95 -4.77 -12.12
N THR A 7 -3.73 -4.66 -13.43
CA THR A 7 -2.46 -5.07 -14.07
C THR A 7 -1.32 -4.15 -13.67
N GLU A 8 -1.58 -2.85 -13.58
CA GLU A 8 -0.61 -1.86 -13.11
C GLU A 8 -0.21 -2.08 -11.64
N GLU A 9 -1.17 -2.38 -10.77
CA GLU A 9 -0.92 -2.62 -9.34
C GLU A 9 -0.01 -3.83 -9.08
N LEU A 10 0.05 -4.81 -9.99
CA LEU A 10 1.06 -5.87 -9.91
C LEU A 10 2.49 -5.31 -10.05
N GLY A 11 2.66 -4.30 -10.91
CA GLY A 11 3.92 -3.58 -11.05
C GLY A 11 4.26 -2.76 -9.80
N HIS A 12 3.27 -2.14 -9.16
CA HIS A 12 3.49 -1.43 -7.89
C HIS A 12 3.97 -2.38 -6.78
N VAL A 13 3.38 -3.58 -6.68
CA VAL A 13 3.84 -4.62 -5.75
C VAL A 13 5.29 -5.01 -6.03
N GLU A 14 5.65 -5.23 -7.31
CA GLU A 14 7.03 -5.54 -7.70
C GLU A 14 8.02 -4.41 -7.33
N MET A 15 7.66 -3.16 -7.61
CA MET A 15 8.46 -1.97 -7.31
C MET A 15 8.71 -1.83 -5.80
N LEU A 16 7.66 -1.97 -4.98
CA LEU A 16 7.76 -1.86 -3.52
C LEU A 16 8.54 -3.03 -2.90
N ALA A 17 8.29 -4.26 -3.36
CA ALA A 17 9.05 -5.43 -2.89
C ALA A 17 10.54 -5.29 -3.23
N THR A 18 10.86 -4.81 -4.42
CA THR A 18 12.25 -4.54 -4.85
C THR A 18 12.88 -3.45 -4.00
N MET A 19 12.18 -2.34 -3.75
CA MET A 19 12.66 -1.27 -2.87
C MET A 19 12.99 -1.80 -1.47
N VAL A 20 12.09 -2.58 -0.86
CA VAL A 20 12.31 -3.16 0.47
C VAL A 20 13.51 -4.10 0.46
N ALA A 21 13.66 -4.96 -0.56
CA ALA A 21 14.84 -5.82 -0.69
C ALA A 21 16.14 -5.02 -0.75
N ARG A 22 16.16 -3.90 -1.49
CA ARG A 22 17.32 -3.02 -1.60
C ARG A 22 17.65 -2.28 -0.30
N LEU A 23 16.64 -1.87 0.46
CA LEU A 23 16.84 -1.24 1.77
C LEU A 23 17.34 -2.22 2.84
N LEU A 24 17.13 -3.53 2.64
CA LEU A 24 17.59 -4.58 3.53
C LEU A 24 18.94 -5.19 3.11
N GLU A 25 19.48 -4.79 1.95
CA GLU A 25 20.81 -5.20 1.49
C GLU A 25 21.87 -4.73 2.50
N ASP A 26 22.76 -5.64 2.90
CA ASP A 26 23.80 -5.42 3.92
C ASP A 26 23.29 -4.94 5.30
N ALA A 27 22.01 -5.16 5.61
CA ALA A 27 21.49 -4.86 6.95
C ALA A 27 22.33 -5.61 8.01
N PRO A 28 22.75 -4.95 9.11
CA PRO A 28 23.69 -5.53 10.07
C PRO A 28 23.00 -6.62 10.90
N VAL A 29 22.99 -7.86 10.38
CA VAL A 29 22.38 -9.04 11.03
C VAL A 29 23.40 -9.83 11.84
N GLU A 30 24.66 -9.90 11.41
CA GLU A 30 25.66 -10.82 11.99
C GLU A 30 26.36 -10.26 13.26
N ASP A 31 26.43 -8.93 13.43
CA ASP A 31 27.15 -8.28 14.55
C ASP A 31 26.22 -7.68 15.63
N GLN A 32 24.96 -8.11 15.69
CA GLN A 32 23.93 -7.42 16.47
C GLN A 32 24.26 -7.27 17.96
N GLU A 33 24.78 -8.31 18.64
CA GLU A 33 25.11 -8.19 20.06
C GLU A 33 26.36 -7.34 20.35
N GLU A 34 27.42 -7.42 19.54
CA GLU A 34 28.64 -6.62 19.72
C GLU A 34 28.43 -5.16 19.31
N ALA A 35 27.69 -4.92 18.22
CA ALA A 35 27.37 -3.59 17.73
C ALA A 35 26.37 -2.86 18.63
N MET A 36 25.36 -3.56 19.18
CA MET A 36 24.47 -3.01 20.23
C MET A 36 25.24 -2.61 21.49
N LYS A 37 26.29 -3.36 21.85
CA LYS A 37 27.14 -3.07 23.02
C LYS A 37 28.15 -1.95 22.74
N LYS A 38 28.58 -1.75 21.49
CA LYS A 38 29.55 -0.73 21.07
C LYS A 38 28.92 0.64 20.79
N ASP A 39 27.69 0.70 20.29
CA ASP A 39 27.03 1.95 19.94
C ASP A 39 25.50 1.90 20.24
N PRO A 40 25.01 2.72 21.20
CA PRO A 40 23.58 2.84 21.51
C PRO A 40 22.71 3.21 20.30
N THR A 41 23.25 3.93 19.31
CA THR A 41 22.55 4.31 18.08
C THR A 41 22.34 3.11 17.15
N ILE A 42 23.33 2.21 17.04
CA ILE A 42 23.18 0.95 16.29
C ILE A 42 22.16 0.04 17.00
N GLY A 43 22.17 0.03 18.33
CA GLY A 43 21.15 -0.69 19.10
C GLY A 43 19.74 -0.16 18.89
N ALA A 44 19.56 1.16 18.74
CA ALA A 44 18.28 1.76 18.41
C ALA A 44 17.77 1.38 17.01
N ILE A 45 18.67 1.30 16.01
CA ILE A 45 18.34 0.88 14.64
C ILE A 45 17.90 -0.59 14.60
N ILE A 46 18.66 -1.49 15.25
CA ILE A 46 18.30 -2.90 15.37
C ILE A 46 16.97 -3.06 16.14
N SER A 47 16.73 -2.24 17.17
CA SER A 47 15.46 -2.24 17.92
C SER A 47 14.25 -1.76 17.12
N GLY A 48 14.48 -1.02 16.03
CA GLY A 48 13.44 -0.52 15.13
C GLY A 48 13.16 -1.41 13.91
N MET A 49 14.05 -2.36 13.59
CA MET A 49 13.82 -3.33 12.52
C MET A 49 12.75 -4.34 12.91
N ASN A 50 11.97 -4.82 11.95
CA ASN A 50 11.10 -5.97 12.17
C ASN A 50 11.95 -7.25 12.25
N PRO A 51 12.04 -7.95 13.40
CA PRO A 51 12.93 -9.11 13.54
C PRO A 51 12.62 -10.24 12.54
N GLN A 52 11.37 -10.29 12.05
CA GLN A 52 10.97 -11.28 11.06
C GLN A 52 11.66 -11.09 9.69
N GLN A 53 12.15 -9.88 9.37
CA GLN A 53 12.92 -9.65 8.14
C GLN A 53 14.26 -10.39 8.18
N ALA A 54 14.96 -10.36 9.33
CA ALA A 54 16.21 -11.09 9.51
C ALA A 54 15.99 -12.60 9.69
N ILE A 55 15.04 -12.99 10.55
CA ILE A 55 14.90 -14.40 10.97
C ILE A 55 14.13 -15.25 9.95
N VAL A 56 13.07 -14.70 9.34
CA VAL A 56 12.16 -15.48 8.47
C VAL A 56 12.37 -15.17 7.00
N ALA A 57 12.57 -13.89 6.67
CA ALA A 57 12.60 -13.45 5.28
C ALA A 57 13.98 -13.49 4.63
N GLY A 58 15.05 -13.77 5.39
CA GLY A 58 16.42 -13.73 4.89
C GLY A 58 16.79 -12.38 4.29
N LEU A 59 16.42 -11.29 4.98
CA LEU A 59 16.55 -9.90 4.52
C LEU A 59 15.72 -9.57 3.26
N GLY A 60 14.66 -10.34 2.99
CA GLY A 60 13.71 -10.08 1.92
C GLY A 60 12.44 -9.36 2.36
N PRO A 61 11.64 -8.86 1.39
CA PRO A 61 10.30 -8.36 1.65
C PRO A 61 9.38 -9.49 2.09
N ARG A 62 8.32 -9.14 2.82
CA ARG A 62 7.23 -10.04 3.18
C ARG A 62 5.89 -9.41 2.83
N PRO A 63 4.87 -10.22 2.49
CA PRO A 63 3.49 -9.75 2.38
C PRO A 63 2.92 -9.54 3.79
N ALA A 64 3.43 -8.53 4.49
CA ALA A 64 3.03 -8.16 5.85
C ALA A 64 3.12 -6.63 6.01
N ASP A 65 2.34 -6.09 6.94
CA ASP A 65 2.40 -4.66 7.26
C ASP A 65 3.66 -4.28 8.06
N SER A 66 3.81 -2.99 8.35
CA SER A 66 4.98 -2.44 9.05
C SER A 66 5.14 -2.95 10.50
N VAL A 67 4.11 -3.56 11.09
CA VAL A 67 4.17 -4.16 12.44
C VAL A 67 4.19 -5.70 12.37
N GLY A 68 4.23 -6.28 11.17
CA GLY A 68 4.41 -7.71 10.94
C GLY A 68 3.12 -8.53 10.88
N ASN A 69 1.94 -7.91 10.79
CA ASN A 69 0.71 -8.66 10.53
C ASN A 69 0.71 -9.16 9.07
N PRO A 70 0.49 -10.47 8.83
CA PRO A 70 0.40 -10.98 7.47
C PRO A 70 -0.74 -10.33 6.69
N TRP A 71 -0.48 -10.01 5.42
CA TRP A 71 -1.55 -9.63 4.50
C TRP A 71 -2.58 -10.76 4.41
N SER A 72 -3.85 -10.37 4.32
CA SER A 72 -4.97 -11.30 4.26
C SER A 72 -5.92 -10.90 3.13
N GLY A 73 -6.50 -11.90 2.47
CA GLY A 73 -7.56 -11.70 1.48
C GLY A 73 -8.81 -11.00 2.05
N SER A 74 -8.95 -10.92 3.37
CA SER A 74 -10.00 -10.14 4.03
C SER A 74 -9.94 -8.63 3.76
N TYR A 75 -8.83 -8.11 3.24
CA TYR A 75 -8.73 -6.71 2.82
C TYR A 75 -9.36 -6.44 1.45
N ILE A 76 -9.72 -7.49 0.69
CA ILE A 76 -10.32 -7.37 -0.64
C ILE A 76 -11.82 -7.11 -0.52
N ILE A 77 -12.31 -6.09 -1.22
CA ILE A 77 -13.74 -5.78 -1.37
C ILE A 77 -14.15 -6.07 -2.81
N ALA A 78 -15.10 -6.99 -2.99
CA ALA A 78 -15.71 -7.33 -4.27
C ALA A 78 -17.15 -7.80 -4.02
N SER A 79 -18.06 -6.85 -3.83
CA SER A 79 -19.45 -7.13 -3.48
C SER A 79 -20.29 -7.60 -4.66
N GLY A 80 -19.84 -7.31 -5.89
CA GLY A 80 -20.61 -7.56 -7.11
C GLY A 80 -21.56 -6.41 -7.48
N ASN A 81 -21.61 -5.34 -6.68
CA ASN A 81 -22.25 -4.08 -7.07
C ASN A 81 -21.18 -3.06 -7.47
N LEU A 82 -21.22 -2.62 -8.73
CA LEU A 82 -20.20 -1.74 -9.30
C LEU A 82 -20.08 -0.40 -8.56
N LEU A 83 -21.19 0.24 -8.19
CA LEU A 83 -21.15 1.54 -7.53
C LEU A 83 -20.55 1.43 -6.10
N ALA A 84 -20.91 0.40 -5.33
CA ALA A 84 -20.26 0.15 -4.04
C ALA A 84 -18.77 -0.17 -4.20
N ASP A 85 -18.42 -1.06 -5.13
CA ASP A 85 -17.04 -1.51 -5.32
C ASP A 85 -16.14 -0.38 -5.84
N PHE A 86 -16.64 0.52 -6.71
CA PHE A 86 -15.86 1.66 -7.19
C PHE A 86 -15.63 2.72 -6.12
N ARG A 87 -16.60 2.91 -5.20
CA ARG A 87 -16.38 3.74 -4.01
C ARG A 87 -15.35 3.13 -3.06
N ALA A 88 -15.37 1.79 -2.90
CA ALA A 88 -14.35 1.09 -2.14
C ALA A 88 -12.95 1.27 -2.77
N ASN A 89 -12.84 1.17 -4.10
CA ASN A 89 -11.59 1.41 -4.83
C ASN A 89 -11.10 2.86 -4.69
N LEU A 90 -12.00 3.85 -4.84
CA LEU A 90 -11.65 5.25 -4.61
C LEU A 90 -11.10 5.48 -3.19
N ASN A 91 -11.73 4.88 -2.18
CA ASN A 91 -11.23 4.96 -0.81
C ASN A 91 -9.87 4.24 -0.65
N ALA A 92 -9.68 3.07 -1.27
CA ALA A 92 -8.41 2.33 -1.22
C ALA A 92 -7.26 3.19 -1.76
N GLU A 93 -7.44 3.81 -2.91
CA GLU A 93 -6.45 4.73 -3.50
C GLU A 93 -6.24 5.99 -2.65
N SER A 94 -7.29 6.51 -2.04
CA SER A 94 -7.21 7.66 -1.12
C SER A 94 -6.34 7.34 0.11
N GLN A 95 -6.53 6.16 0.70
CA GLN A 95 -5.76 5.70 1.85
C GLN A 95 -4.32 5.35 1.46
N GLY A 96 -4.11 4.68 0.31
CA GLY A 96 -2.79 4.37 -0.24
C GLY A 96 -1.96 5.64 -0.42
N ARG A 97 -2.50 6.62 -1.14
CA ARG A 97 -1.83 7.91 -1.38
C ARG A 97 -1.50 8.66 -0.10
N LEU A 98 -2.40 8.62 0.90
CA LEU A 98 -2.15 9.24 2.21
C LEU A 98 -0.95 8.57 2.92
N GLN A 99 -0.86 7.25 2.87
CA GLN A 99 0.25 6.51 3.46
C GLN A 99 1.56 6.78 2.72
N VAL A 100 1.56 6.72 1.38
CA VAL A 100 2.73 7.04 0.55
C VAL A 100 3.22 8.47 0.83
N ALA A 101 2.32 9.44 0.92
CA ALA A 101 2.69 10.83 1.24
C ALA A 101 3.32 10.96 2.62
N ARG A 102 2.81 10.26 3.64
CA ARG A 102 3.41 10.25 4.97
C ARG A 102 4.82 9.63 4.95
N ILE A 103 4.99 8.50 4.26
CA ILE A 103 6.28 7.83 4.14
C ILE A 103 7.28 8.72 3.39
N TYR A 104 6.84 9.42 2.35
CA TYR A 104 7.66 10.37 1.60
C TYR A 104 8.26 11.46 2.51
N GLU A 105 7.46 11.99 3.45
CA GLU A 105 7.90 12.99 4.42
C GLU A 105 8.79 12.41 5.55
N MET A 106 8.83 11.09 5.71
CA MET A 106 9.62 10.39 6.74
C MET A 106 11.01 9.95 6.26
N ILE A 107 11.29 10.01 4.96
CA ILE A 107 12.50 9.45 4.34
C ILE A 107 13.32 10.56 3.68
N ASP A 108 14.65 10.50 3.79
CA ASP A 108 15.56 11.44 3.10
C ASP A 108 16.28 10.83 1.90
N ASP A 109 16.22 9.52 1.72
CA ASP A 109 16.81 8.86 0.56
C ASP A 109 16.14 9.33 -0.74
N ARG A 110 16.95 9.89 -1.65
CA ARG A 110 16.47 10.43 -2.91
C ARG A 110 15.88 9.36 -3.82
N GLY A 111 16.49 8.18 -3.90
CA GLY A 111 16.01 7.11 -4.77
C GLY A 111 14.64 6.60 -4.32
N VAL A 112 14.45 6.47 -3.01
CA VAL A 112 13.14 6.15 -2.43
C VAL A 112 12.13 7.27 -2.71
N LYS A 113 12.49 8.53 -2.49
CA LYS A 113 11.61 9.67 -2.82
C LYS A 113 11.22 9.73 -4.31
N ASP A 114 12.15 9.44 -5.22
CA ASP A 114 11.87 9.39 -6.66
C ASP A 114 10.83 8.30 -6.98
N LEU A 115 10.97 7.11 -6.40
CA LEU A 115 9.99 6.02 -6.53
C LEU A 115 8.62 6.41 -5.94
N LEU A 116 8.58 6.89 -4.70
CA LEU A 116 7.34 7.29 -4.04
C LEU A 116 6.63 8.43 -4.78
N SER A 117 7.37 9.33 -5.44
CA SER A 117 6.78 10.38 -6.29
C SER A 117 6.04 9.81 -7.49
N VAL A 118 6.55 8.73 -8.09
CA VAL A 118 5.85 8.01 -9.16
C VAL A 118 4.55 7.43 -8.62
N LEU A 119 4.59 6.72 -7.48
CA LEU A 119 3.40 6.13 -6.87
C LEU A 119 2.35 7.20 -6.52
N LEU A 120 2.75 8.33 -5.92
CA LEU A 120 1.84 9.46 -5.65
C LEU A 120 1.15 9.99 -6.90
N ALA A 121 1.87 10.06 -8.03
CA ALA A 121 1.30 10.49 -9.29
C ALA A 121 0.33 9.44 -9.87
N ARG A 122 0.65 8.14 -9.75
CA ARG A 122 -0.23 7.06 -10.20
C ARG A 122 -1.50 6.94 -9.35
N ASP A 123 -1.39 7.00 -8.02
CA ASP A 123 -2.55 7.05 -7.12
C ASP A 123 -3.44 8.26 -7.44
N SER A 124 -2.83 9.41 -7.76
CA SER A 124 -3.60 10.60 -8.17
C SER A 124 -4.38 10.35 -9.46
N TYR A 125 -3.79 9.64 -10.42
CA TYR A 125 -4.48 9.24 -11.65
C TYR A 125 -5.61 8.25 -11.36
N HIS A 126 -5.37 7.21 -10.55
CA HIS A 126 -6.38 6.22 -10.18
C HIS A 126 -7.55 6.84 -9.42
N GLN A 127 -7.30 7.68 -8.41
CA GLN A 127 -8.37 8.39 -7.69
C GLN A 127 -9.26 9.20 -8.62
N ASN A 128 -8.68 9.95 -9.54
CA ASN A 128 -9.44 10.73 -10.51
C ASN A 128 -10.28 9.83 -11.43
N LEU A 129 -9.72 8.70 -11.85
CA LEU A 129 -10.42 7.74 -12.71
C LEU A 129 -11.60 7.08 -11.97
N TRP A 130 -11.40 6.63 -10.73
CA TRP A 130 -12.47 6.07 -9.89
C TRP A 130 -13.54 7.12 -9.57
N ALA A 131 -13.15 8.34 -9.21
CA ALA A 131 -14.10 9.42 -8.95
C ALA A 131 -14.97 9.74 -10.18
N SER A 132 -14.37 9.76 -11.37
CA SER A 132 -15.11 9.94 -12.62
C SER A 132 -16.09 8.78 -12.86
N ALA A 133 -15.67 7.54 -12.65
CA ALA A 133 -16.51 6.36 -12.86
C ALA A 133 -17.65 6.26 -11.84
N VAL A 134 -17.40 6.61 -10.57
CA VAL A 134 -18.44 6.71 -9.53
C VAL A 134 -19.50 7.72 -9.94
N LYS A 135 -19.08 8.91 -10.40
CA LYS A 135 -20.01 9.95 -10.84
C LYS A 135 -20.88 9.48 -12.01
N GLU A 136 -20.29 8.82 -13.01
CA GLU A 136 -21.03 8.27 -14.15
C GLU A 136 -22.05 7.20 -13.72
N LEU A 137 -21.68 6.32 -12.79
CA LEU A 137 -22.60 5.32 -12.24
C LEU A 137 -23.75 5.96 -11.44
N GLU A 138 -23.46 6.96 -10.61
CA GLU A 138 -24.50 7.69 -9.87
C GLU A 138 -25.48 8.41 -10.79
N GLU A 139 -24.99 9.02 -11.89
CA GLU A 139 -25.82 9.65 -12.92
C GLU A 139 -26.69 8.62 -13.65
N ASN A 140 -26.12 7.47 -14.02
CA ASN A 140 -26.83 6.39 -14.71
C ASN A 140 -27.87 5.69 -13.82
N GLU A 141 -27.57 5.51 -12.54
CA GLU A 141 -28.48 4.91 -11.56
C GLU A 141 -29.53 5.90 -11.04
N GLY A 142 -29.30 7.22 -11.22
CA GLY A 142 -30.16 8.27 -10.71
C GLY A 142 -30.24 8.33 -9.18
N SER A 143 -29.27 7.72 -8.49
CA SER A 143 -29.26 7.55 -7.05
C SER A 143 -27.85 7.32 -6.54
N ILE A 144 -27.56 7.83 -5.34
CA ILE A 144 -26.33 7.51 -4.61
C ILE A 144 -26.47 6.23 -3.77
N LEU A 145 -27.70 5.74 -3.58
CA LEU A 145 -27.98 4.59 -2.73
C LEU A 145 -27.66 3.29 -3.47
N VAL A 146 -27.02 2.36 -2.76
CA VAL A 146 -26.66 1.05 -3.28
C VAL A 146 -27.31 -0.06 -2.42
N PRO A 147 -27.90 -1.09 -3.03
CA PRO A 147 -28.22 -1.19 -4.46
C PRO A 147 -29.41 -0.29 -4.82
N SER A 148 -29.32 0.43 -5.93
CA SER A 148 -30.40 1.29 -6.45
C SER A 148 -31.68 0.52 -6.80
N THR A 149 -31.56 -0.79 -7.02
CA THR A 149 -32.68 -1.70 -7.32
C THR A 149 -33.47 -2.16 -6.09
N PHE A 150 -33.07 -1.78 -4.87
CA PHE A 150 -33.80 -2.17 -3.67
C PHE A 150 -35.16 -1.47 -3.58
N ASN A 151 -36.25 -2.25 -3.59
CA ASN A 151 -37.59 -1.70 -3.43
C ASN A 151 -37.82 -1.23 -1.99
N ARG A 152 -38.19 0.04 -1.84
CA ARG A 152 -38.42 0.70 -0.54
C ARG A 152 -39.89 0.76 -0.12
N GLU A 153 -40.80 0.35 -0.99
CA GLU A 153 -42.25 0.47 -0.79
C GLU A 153 -42.92 -0.81 -0.26
N ASN A 154 -42.13 -1.86 0.03
CA ASN A 154 -42.61 -3.13 0.60
C ASN A 154 -42.42 -3.18 2.12
#